data_AF-A0A418IK38-F1
#
_entry.id   AF-A0A418IK38-F1
#
_cell.length_a   1.000
_cell.length_b   1.000
_cell.length_c   1.000
_cell.angle_alpha   90.00
_cell.angle_beta   90.00
_cell.angle_gamma   90.00
#
_symmetry.space_group_name_H-M   'P 1'
#
loop_
_entity.id
_entity.type
_entity.pdbx_description
1 polymer ?
#
loop_
_entity_poly.entity_id
_entity_poly.type
_entity_poly.pdbx_seq_one_letter_code
_entity_poly.pdbx_strand_id
1 'polypeptide(L)' 'MNIVIIVILSLIFAFLATMPFLFINTRLHENKNYAKDEIRHEKKRTFQRFIYFFILAIVVLIIYTFLQD' A
#
# COMPACT_ATOMS: atom_id res chain seq x y z
N MET A 1 8.06 -8.14 23.51
CA MET A 1 7.18 -6.99 23.18
C MET A 1 7.49 -6.43 21.78
N ASN A 2 8.76 -6.16 21.44
CA ASN A 2 9.15 -5.63 20.12
C ASN A 2 8.81 -6.52 18.92
N ILE A 3 9.04 -7.85 18.99
CA ILE A 3 8.72 -8.75 17.86
C ILE A 3 7.22 -8.77 17.54
N VAL A 4 6.37 -8.78 18.57
CA VAL A 4 4.90 -8.76 18.39
C VAL A 4 4.46 -7.46 17.72
N ILE A 5 5.02 -6.33 18.15
CA ILE A 5 4.74 -5.01 17.56
C ILE A 5 5.21 -4.95 16.09
N ILE A 6 6.39 -5.48 15.78
CA ILE A 6 6.92 -5.55 14.41
C ILE A 6 6.04 -6.42 13.51
N VAL A 7 5.56 -7.56 14.01
CA VAL A 7 4.65 -8.45 13.27
C VAL A 7 3.31 -7.77 13.00
N ILE A 8 2.74 -7.08 14.00
CA ILE A 8 1.48 -6.33 13.83
C ILE A 8 1.66 -5.17 12.83
N LEU A 9 2.74 -4.40 12.93
CA LEU A 9 3.06 -3.32 11.99
C LEU A 9 3.23 -3.86 10.57
N SER A 10 3.92 -4.99 10.42
CA SER A 10 4.13 -5.65 9.13
C SER A 10 2.82 -6.15 8.51
N LEU A 11 1.91 -6.70 9.33
CA LEU A 11 0.57 -7.11 8.91
C LEU A 11 -0.30 -5.92 8.46
N ILE A 12 -0.34 -4.86 9.25
CA ILE A 12 -1.06 -3.62 8.91
C ILE A 12 -0.50 -3.04 7.61
N PHE A 13 0.83 -3.04 7.47
CA PHE A 13 1.49 -2.53 6.28
C PHE A 13 1.18 -3.37 5.04
N ALA A 14 1.24 -4.70 5.15
CA ALA A 14 0.85 -5.60 4.06
C ALA A 14 -0.61 -5.38 3.64
N PHE A 15 -1.51 -5.13 4.59
CA PHE A 15 -2.93 -4.86 4.32
C PHE A 15 -3.14 -3.50 3.62
N LEU A 16 -2.47 -2.44 4.10
CA LEU A 16 -2.49 -1.11 3.48
C LEU A 16 -1.87 -1.10 2.08
N ALA A 17 -0.80 -1.87 1.88
CA ALA A 17 -0.13 -1.99 0.60
C ALA A 17 -0.97 -2.74 -0.43
N THR A 18 -1.78 -3.73 0.00
CA THR A 18 -2.62 -4.55 -0.89
C THR A 18 -4.00 -3.95 -1.17
N MET A 19 -4.54 -3.12 -0.26
CA MET A 19 -5.83 -2.44 -0.44
C MET A 19 -5.97 -1.68 -1.77
N PRO A 20 -4.98 -0.86 -2.21
CA PRO A 20 -5.04 -0.16 -3.50
C PRO A 20 -5.20 -1.09 -4.71
N PHE A 21 -4.64 -2.30 -4.63
CA PHE A 21 -4.74 -3.31 -5.69
C PHE A 21 -6.09 -4.03 -5.66
N LEU A 22 -6.60 -4.34 -4.46
CA LEU A 22 -7.94 -4.89 -4.27
C LEU A 22 -9.01 -3.93 -4.79
N PHE A 23 -8.90 -2.63 -4.48
CA PHE A 23 -9.82 -1.59 -4.97
C PHE A 23 -9.81 -1.41 -6.49
N ILE A 24 -8.66 -1.57 -7.14
CA ILE A 24 -8.59 -1.52 -8.60
C ILE A 24 -9.24 -2.75 -9.22
N ASN A 25 -8.95 -3.94 -8.68
CA ASN A 25 -9.53 -5.16 -9.23
C ASN A 25 -11.05 -5.18 -9.06
N THR A 26 -11.59 -4.72 -7.92
CA THR A 26 -13.04 -4.61 -7.75
C THR A 26 -13.66 -3.57 -8.67
N ARG A 27 -13.07 -2.37 -8.82
CA ARG A 27 -13.58 -1.35 -9.76
C ARG A 27 -13.52 -1.76 -11.22
N LEU A 28 -12.46 -2.46 -11.63
CA LEU A 28 -12.34 -3.04 -12.97
C LEU A 28 -13.34 -4.17 -13.22
N HIS A 29 -13.68 -4.95 -12.19
CA HIS A 29 -14.62 -6.05 -12.31
C HIS A 29 -16.08 -5.57 -12.32
N GLU A 30 -16.38 -4.53 -11.53
CA GLU A 30 -17.71 -3.94 -11.39
C GLU A 30 -18.07 -3.03 -12.58
N ASN A 31 -17.07 -2.46 -13.27
CA ASN A 31 -17.30 -1.57 -14.40
C ASN A 31 -16.59 -2.07 -15.68
N LYS A 32 -17.28 -2.94 -16.41
CA LYS A 32 -16.81 -3.63 -17.62
C LYS A 32 -16.64 -2.71 -18.85
N ASN A 33 -16.98 -1.42 -18.74
CA ASN A 33 -17.09 -0.48 -19.87
C ASN A 33 -16.05 0.65 -19.86
N TYR A 34 -15.02 0.61 -19.02
CA TYR A 34 -13.97 1.64 -19.04
C TYR A 34 -13.13 1.60 -20.32
N ALA A 35 -12.85 2.77 -20.89
CA ALA A 35 -11.94 2.89 -22.02
C ALA A 35 -10.52 2.45 -21.60
N LYS A 36 -9.76 1.83 -22.50
CA LYS A 36 -8.41 1.30 -22.24
C LYS A 36 -7.47 2.33 -21.56
N ASP A 37 -7.69 3.61 -21.80
CA ASP A 37 -6.89 4.70 -21.24
C ASP A 37 -7.21 4.98 -19.76
N GLU A 38 -8.45 4.81 -19.31
CA GLU A 38 -8.85 5.01 -17.90
C GLU A 38 -8.23 3.95 -16.99
N ILE A 39 -8.15 2.70 -17.47
CA ILE A 39 -7.50 1.58 -16.78
C ILE A 39 -6.01 1.88 -16.53
N ARG A 40 -5.33 2.51 -17.50
CA ARG A 40 -3.91 2.84 -17.41
C ARG A 40 -3.66 3.96 -16.39
N HIS A 41 -4.54 4.95 -16.35
CA HIS A 41 -4.49 6.01 -15.35
C HIS A 41 -4.77 5.50 -13.93
N GLU A 42 -5.75 4.61 -13.76
CA GLU A 42 -6.02 4.01 -12.44
C GLU A 42 -4.84 3.15 -11.96
N LYS A 43 -4.29 2.26 -12.81
CA LYS A 43 -3.09 1.48 -12.46
C LYS A 43 -1.93 2.35 -12.00
N LYS A 44 -1.66 3.45 -12.72
CA LYS A 44 -0.60 4.40 -12.34
C LYS A 44 -0.88 5.04 -10.97
N ARG A 45 -2.12 5.43 -10.70
CA ARG A 45 -2.55 6.02 -9.42
C ARG A 45 -2.38 5.04 -8.25
N THR A 46 -2.72 3.77 -8.43
CA THR A 46 -2.51 2.74 -7.40
C THR A 46 -1.04 2.43 -7.17
N PHE A 47 -0.23 2.36 -8.23
CA PHE A 47 1.21 2.19 -8.08
C PHE A 47 1.85 3.37 -7.33
N GLN A 48 1.42 4.61 -7.63
CA GLN A 48 1.84 5.78 -6.86
C GLN A 48 1.44 5.68 -5.38
N ARG A 49 0.20 5.27 -5.07
CA ARG A 49 -0.25 5.05 -3.68
C ARG A 49 0.58 3.99 -2.97
N PHE A 50 0.90 2.89 -3.64
CA PHE A 50 1.78 1.85 -3.10
C PHE A 50 3.17 2.42 -2.76
N ILE A 51 3.78 3.20 -3.65
CA ILE A 51 5.07 3.86 -3.39
C ILE A 51 4.99 4.79 -2.18
N TYR A 52 3.92 5.58 -2.03
CA TYR A 52 3.75 6.45 -0.87
C TYR A 52 3.73 5.66 0.44
N PHE A 53 2.98 4.56 0.50
CA PHE A 53 2.98 3.69 1.68
C PHE A 53 4.36 3.07 1.91
N PHE A 54 5.04 2.60 0.85
CA PHE A 54 6.39 2.02 0.96
C PHE A 54 7.40 2.98 1.57
N ILE A 55 7.43 4.23 1.10
CA ILE A 55 8.29 5.28 1.66
C ILE A 55 7.92 5.55 3.13
N LEU A 56 6.63 5.60 3.46
CA LEU A 56 6.18 5.82 4.83
C LEU A 56 6.66 4.71 5.78
N ALA A 57 6.63 3.44 5.36
CA ALA A 57 7.17 2.34 6.17
C ALA A 57 8.67 2.48 6.43
N ILE A 58 9.45 2.87 5.41
CA ILE A 58 10.89 3.10 5.58
C ILE A 58 11.14 4.22 6.61
N VAL A 59 10.40 5.33 6.51
CA VAL A 59 10.52 6.44 7.47
C VAL A 59 10.19 6.00 8.89
N VAL A 60 9.09 5.25 9.08
CA VAL A 60 8.69 4.73 10.39
C VAL A 60 9.73 3.76 10.95
N LEU A 61 10.30 2.89 10.10
CA LEU A 61 11.35 1.95 10.50
C LEU A 61 12.61 2.70 10.97
N ILE A 62 13.02 3.72 10.22
CA ILE A 62 14.19 4.56 10.56
C ILE A 62 13.95 5.27 11.90
N ILE A 63 12.78 5.89 12.08
CA ILE A 63 12.42 6.55 13.35
C ILE A 63 12.44 5.55 14.51
N TYR A 64 11.89 4.34 14.30
CA TYR A 64 11.90 3.30 15.31
C TYR A 64 13.31 2.86 15.69
N THR A 65 14.22 2.71 14.72
CA THR A 65 15.63 2.40 15.01
C THR A 65 16.31 3.51 15.80
N PHE A 66 16.07 4.79 15.46
CA PHE A 66 16.62 5.92 16.21
C PHE A 66 16.03 6.10 17.62
N LEU A 67 14.83 5.58 17.88
CA LEU A 67 14.21 5.60 19.21
C LEU A 67 14.68 4.44 20.11
N GLN A 68 15.29 3.40 19.53
CA GLN A 68 15.86 2.28 20.28
C GLN A 68 17.33 2.46 20.65
N ASP A 69 18.07 3.27 19.89
CA ASP A 69 19.43 3.76 20.24
C ASP A 69 19.35 4.99 21.15
#